data_AF-A0A4Q3CA13-F1
#
_entry.id   AF-A0A4Q3CA13-F1
#
_cell.length_a   1.000
_cell.length_b   1.000
_cell.length_c   1.000
_cell.angle_alpha   90.00
_cell.angle_beta   90.00
_cell.angle_gamma   90.00
#
_symmetry.space_group_name_H-M   'P 1'
#
loop_
_entity.id
_entity.type
_entity.pdbx_description
1 polymer ?
#
loop_
_entity_poly.entity_id
_entity_poly.type
_entity_poly.pdbx_seq_one_letter_code
_entity_poly.pdbx_strand_id
1 'polypeptide(L)'
;MNLTTAFSFRLIISAAFMAVLLSSCKMKKPLPSEHILSAAQVEADLKLFKNIIEAAHPSFDLYSNPEKFGLLADSLFPGAESITVREFHNRLSFMLNRLGCAHTGIYMSTAAYDSLQSKDYFFPYPVSWLDEKLLVNVKGYLIPEGAEIKTINGRPVAEIMAALATFECVEGKDRPIQQELSAANFGLEYFYQYGDEKAFSVVYVDTTGVRKQDLVSPVNLTELQRMEKEELYYYDRTEIPYDLSFYEDAGLAVMKVSSFAFNDGQQQDGFDHFCMNSFELLRAKPWINTLVIDLRQNKGGTLDEACLLFSYLAKEPFKEVKESYTRFRQIPFSEYLSE
;
A
#
# COMPACT_ATOMS: atom_id res chain seq x y z
N MET A 1 34.47 80.94 -10.24
CA MET A 1 35.72 80.15 -10.07
C MET A 1 35.32 78.77 -9.54
N ASN A 2 35.78 77.73 -10.25
CA ASN A 2 35.70 76.28 -9.99
C ASN A 2 34.29 75.64 -10.13
N LEU A 3 34.00 74.91 -11.23
CA LEU A 3 34.35 73.49 -11.55
C LEU A 3 33.63 72.55 -10.57
N THR A 4 32.78 71.58 -10.93
CA THR A 4 32.74 70.64 -12.08
C THR A 4 31.41 69.85 -11.99
N THR A 5 30.74 69.55 -13.10
CA THR A 5 29.77 68.43 -13.16
C THR A 5 29.96 67.67 -14.47
N ALA A 6 30.01 66.35 -14.32
CA ALA A 6 30.53 65.39 -15.28
C ALA A 6 29.49 64.96 -16.33
N PHE A 7 30.00 64.73 -17.54
CA PHE A 7 29.33 64.07 -18.66
C PHE A 7 29.06 62.59 -18.34
N SER A 8 27.81 62.15 -18.54
CA SER A 8 27.40 60.75 -18.49
C SER A 8 27.38 60.15 -19.91
N PHE A 9 28.09 59.02 -20.05
CA PHE A 9 28.15 58.18 -21.25
C PHE A 9 26.78 57.56 -21.55
N ARG A 10 26.29 57.70 -22.79
CA ARG A 10 25.17 56.93 -23.32
C ARG A 10 25.69 55.64 -23.96
N LEU A 11 25.36 54.50 -23.36
CA LEU A 11 25.58 53.18 -23.95
C LEU A 11 24.33 52.82 -24.78
N ILE A 12 24.51 52.73 -26.09
CA ILE A 12 23.52 52.18 -27.03
C ILE A 12 23.77 50.67 -27.08
N ILE A 13 22.86 49.86 -26.54
CA ILE A 13 22.84 48.41 -26.79
C ILE A 13 21.58 48.05 -27.55
N SER A 14 21.84 47.45 -28.71
CA SER A 14 20.94 47.01 -29.76
C SER A 14 19.89 46.02 -29.27
N ALA A 15 18.63 46.24 -29.67
CA ALA A 15 17.53 45.32 -29.46
C ALA A 15 17.62 44.15 -30.45
N ALA A 16 18.22 43.03 -30.01
CA ALA A 16 18.09 41.75 -30.71
C ALA A 16 16.82 41.05 -30.20
N PHE A 17 15.86 40.89 -31.11
CA PHE A 17 14.62 40.14 -30.93
C PHE A 17 14.93 38.67 -30.63
N MET A 18 14.97 38.29 -29.35
CA MET A 18 14.96 36.90 -28.91
C MET A 18 13.50 36.50 -28.74
N ALA A 19 12.91 35.96 -29.80
CA ALA A 19 11.61 35.30 -29.73
C ALA A 19 11.78 33.99 -28.95
N VAL A 20 11.68 34.10 -27.62
CA VAL A 20 11.53 32.94 -26.74
C VAL A 20 10.17 32.33 -27.06
N LEU A 21 10.19 31.20 -27.77
CA LEU A 21 9.06 30.29 -27.84
C LEU A 21 8.81 29.77 -26.42
N LEU A 22 7.99 30.52 -25.67
CA LEU A 22 7.34 30.03 -24.46
C LEU A 22 6.40 28.91 -24.88
N SER A 23 6.94 27.70 -25.05
CA SER A 23 6.16 26.49 -24.91
C SER A 23 5.68 26.49 -23.47
N SER A 24 4.51 27.09 -23.24
CA SER A 24 3.77 26.87 -22.01
C SER A 24 3.60 25.37 -21.91
N CYS A 25 4.37 24.74 -21.03
CA CYS A 25 3.99 23.49 -20.42
C CYS A 25 2.64 23.77 -19.77
N LYS A 26 1.54 23.59 -20.53
CA LYS A 26 0.23 23.44 -19.94
C LYS A 26 0.40 22.23 -19.04
N MET A 27 0.53 22.46 -17.73
CA MET A 27 0.42 21.38 -16.76
C MET A 27 -0.84 20.61 -17.15
N LYS A 28 -0.67 19.37 -17.62
CA LYS A 28 -1.80 18.53 -18.03
C LYS A 28 -2.72 18.51 -16.81
N LYS A 29 -3.96 18.95 -16.99
CA LYS A 29 -4.92 18.91 -15.88
C LYS A 29 -4.96 17.48 -15.36
N PRO A 30 -4.88 17.28 -14.04
CA PRO A 30 -4.98 15.97 -13.42
C PRO A 30 -6.25 15.26 -13.90
N LEU A 31 -6.16 13.97 -14.25
CA LEU A 31 -7.30 13.16 -14.69
C LEU A 31 -7.94 12.50 -13.46
N PRO A 32 -9.20 12.81 -13.11
CA PRO A 32 -9.92 12.12 -12.04
C PRO A 32 -10.09 10.62 -12.32
N SER A 33 -10.40 9.82 -11.29
CA SER A 33 -10.63 8.37 -11.43
C SER A 33 -11.70 8.00 -12.46
N GLU A 34 -12.75 8.82 -12.59
CA GLU A 34 -13.86 8.62 -13.53
C GLU A 34 -13.60 9.18 -14.92
N HIS A 35 -12.42 9.77 -15.16
CA HIS A 35 -12.09 10.24 -16.50
C HIS A 35 -12.03 9.07 -17.48
N ILE A 36 -12.70 9.20 -18.62
CA ILE A 36 -12.70 8.20 -19.67
C ILE A 36 -11.44 8.38 -20.52
N LEU A 37 -10.56 7.38 -20.49
CA LEU A 37 -9.46 7.22 -21.43
C LEU A 37 -10.03 6.74 -22.77
N SER A 38 -9.59 7.37 -23.86
CA SER A 38 -9.88 6.84 -25.19
C SER A 38 -9.16 5.52 -25.43
N ALA A 39 -9.72 4.69 -26.31
CA ALA A 39 -9.09 3.46 -26.77
C ALA A 39 -7.60 3.59 -27.13
N ALA A 40 -7.23 4.67 -27.83
CA ALA A 40 -5.85 4.92 -28.22
C ALA A 40 -4.94 5.22 -27.02
N GLN A 41 -5.46 5.87 -25.97
CA GLN A 41 -4.72 6.08 -24.73
C GLN A 41 -4.54 4.78 -23.97
N VAL A 42 -5.61 3.97 -23.84
CA VAL A 42 -5.55 2.65 -23.20
C VAL A 42 -4.52 1.75 -23.88
N GLU A 43 -4.51 1.70 -25.21
CA GLU A 43 -3.54 0.91 -25.98
C GLU A 43 -2.11 1.41 -25.79
N ALA A 44 -1.90 2.73 -25.85
CA ALA A 44 -0.57 3.32 -25.68
C ALA A 44 -0.01 3.07 -24.27
N ASP A 45 -0.82 3.29 -23.23
CA ASP A 45 -0.41 3.13 -21.84
C ASP A 45 -0.24 1.65 -21.47
N LEU A 46 -1.08 0.75 -21.98
CA LEU A 46 -0.92 -0.70 -21.79
C LEU A 46 0.38 -1.20 -22.43
N LYS A 47 0.70 -0.72 -23.63
CA LYS A 47 1.95 -1.06 -24.32
C LYS A 47 3.16 -0.58 -23.52
N LEU A 48 3.12 0.65 -23.01
CA LEU A 48 4.19 1.18 -22.16
C LEU A 48 4.34 0.36 -20.89
N PHE A 49 3.23 0.08 -20.20
CA PHE A 49 3.20 -0.75 -18.99
C PHE A 49 3.84 -2.12 -19.21
N LYS A 50 3.43 -2.85 -20.26
CA LYS A 50 4.00 -4.17 -20.58
C LYS A 50 5.51 -4.09 -20.84
N ASN A 51 5.95 -3.11 -21.62
CA ASN A 51 7.36 -2.92 -21.94
C ASN A 51 8.19 -2.62 -20.69
N ILE A 52 7.68 -1.80 -19.77
CA ILE A 52 8.34 -1.50 -18.49
C ILE A 52 8.47 -2.78 -17.66
N ILE A 53 7.39 -3.54 -17.49
CA ILE A 53 7.41 -4.77 -16.70
C ILE A 53 8.39 -5.80 -17.29
N GLU A 54 8.33 -6.06 -18.59
CA GLU A 54 9.21 -7.02 -19.26
C GLU A 54 10.70 -6.65 -19.15
N ALA A 55 11.01 -5.35 -19.30
CA ALA A 55 12.39 -4.85 -19.29
C ALA A 55 12.97 -4.65 -17.88
N ALA A 56 12.16 -4.18 -16.93
CA ALA A 56 12.64 -3.67 -15.65
C ALA A 56 12.25 -4.51 -14.42
N HIS A 57 11.24 -5.39 -14.49
CA HIS A 57 10.86 -6.16 -13.30
C HIS A 57 11.92 -7.23 -12.96
N PRO A 58 12.54 -7.23 -11.76
CA PRO A 58 13.71 -8.05 -11.46
C PRO A 58 13.44 -9.57 -11.44
N SER A 59 12.19 -9.96 -11.20
CA SER A 59 11.79 -11.37 -11.05
C SER A 59 10.61 -11.73 -11.96
N PHE A 60 10.55 -11.15 -13.17
CA PHE A 60 9.37 -11.22 -14.04
C PHE A 60 8.92 -12.66 -14.35
N ASP A 61 9.88 -13.55 -14.59
CA ASP A 61 9.70 -14.95 -14.96
C ASP A 61 9.84 -15.93 -13.78
N LEU A 62 10.00 -15.42 -12.55
CA LEU A 62 10.21 -16.27 -11.36
C LEU A 62 8.95 -17.04 -10.98
N TYR A 63 7.81 -16.36 -10.87
CA TYR A 63 6.52 -16.95 -10.53
C TYR A 63 5.46 -16.80 -11.63
N SER A 64 5.77 -16.01 -12.66
CA SER A 64 4.89 -15.74 -13.79
C SER A 64 5.42 -16.39 -15.08
N ASN A 65 4.57 -16.49 -16.10
CA ASN A 65 4.97 -16.91 -17.44
C ASN A 65 4.74 -15.74 -18.40
N PRO A 66 5.77 -15.24 -19.10
CA PRO A 66 5.66 -14.10 -20.02
C PRO A 66 4.57 -14.24 -21.09
N GLU A 67 4.42 -15.44 -21.67
CA GLU A 67 3.38 -15.72 -22.66
C GLU A 67 1.99 -15.61 -22.04
N LYS A 68 1.80 -16.17 -20.83
CA LYS A 68 0.53 -16.05 -20.09
C LYS A 68 0.24 -14.61 -19.68
N PHE A 69 1.26 -13.82 -19.36
CA PHE A 69 1.12 -12.39 -19.06
C PHE A 69 0.64 -11.60 -20.28
N GLY A 70 1.18 -11.92 -21.46
CA GLY A 70 0.73 -11.37 -22.74
C GLY A 70 -0.73 -11.72 -23.03
N LEU A 71 -1.10 -13.01 -22.95
CA LEU A 71 -2.48 -13.48 -23.16
C LEU A 71 -3.46 -12.87 -22.15
N LEU A 72 -3.02 -12.65 -20.91
CA LEU A 72 -3.84 -11.98 -19.90
C LEU A 72 -4.12 -10.53 -20.28
N ALA A 73 -3.11 -9.81 -20.79
CA ALA A 73 -3.30 -8.45 -21.30
C ALA A 73 -4.36 -8.43 -22.42
N ASP A 74 -4.24 -9.34 -23.40
CA ASP A 74 -5.16 -9.40 -24.54
C ASP A 74 -6.60 -9.75 -24.07
N SER A 75 -6.74 -10.59 -23.05
CA SER A 75 -8.03 -10.94 -22.46
C SER A 75 -8.68 -9.79 -21.67
N LEU A 76 -7.88 -9.00 -20.95
CA LEU A 76 -8.38 -7.89 -20.14
C LEU A 76 -8.62 -6.62 -20.97
N PHE A 77 -7.98 -6.52 -22.13
CA PHE A 77 -8.09 -5.40 -23.05
C PHE A 77 -8.44 -5.89 -24.47
N PRO A 78 -9.66 -6.42 -24.68
CA PRO A 78 -10.09 -6.95 -25.98
C PRO A 78 -10.33 -5.81 -26.98
N GLY A 79 -9.26 -5.18 -27.47
CA GLY A 79 -9.31 -4.10 -28.45
C GLY A 79 -9.75 -2.75 -27.88
N ALA A 80 -10.07 -1.82 -28.79
CA ALA A 80 -10.24 -0.39 -28.62
C ALA A 80 -11.43 0.05 -27.71
N GLU A 81 -11.42 -0.34 -26.44
CA GLU A 81 -12.40 0.11 -25.44
C GLU A 81 -11.98 1.44 -24.82
N SER A 82 -12.93 2.38 -24.73
CA SER A 82 -12.77 3.56 -23.89
C SER A 82 -13.24 3.21 -22.48
N ILE A 83 -12.36 3.30 -21.50
CA ILE A 83 -12.62 2.93 -20.10
C ILE A 83 -12.18 4.04 -19.17
N THR A 84 -12.70 4.03 -17.95
CA THR A 84 -12.29 5.00 -16.92
C THR A 84 -10.85 4.76 -16.46
N VAL A 85 -10.20 5.78 -15.91
CA VAL A 85 -8.89 5.64 -15.25
C VAL A 85 -8.94 4.57 -14.15
N ARG A 86 -10.04 4.48 -13.38
CA ARG A 86 -10.25 3.43 -12.38
C ARG A 86 -10.31 2.04 -13.00
N GLU A 87 -11.09 1.83 -14.04
CA GLU A 87 -11.17 0.52 -14.71
C GLU A 87 -9.83 0.10 -15.31
N PHE A 88 -9.09 1.05 -15.90
CA PHE A 88 -7.75 0.79 -16.41
C PHE A 88 -6.79 0.38 -15.29
N HIS A 89 -6.77 1.14 -14.20
CA HIS A 89 -6.02 0.82 -12.98
C HIS A 89 -6.34 -0.60 -12.50
N ASN A 90 -7.62 -0.96 -12.35
CA ASN A 90 -8.00 -2.27 -11.81
C ASN A 90 -7.54 -3.44 -12.69
N ARG A 91 -7.67 -3.30 -14.02
CA ARG A 91 -7.21 -4.31 -14.97
C ARG A 91 -5.68 -4.47 -14.88
N LEU A 92 -4.93 -3.37 -14.73
CA LEU A 92 -3.48 -3.41 -14.53
C LEU A 92 -3.10 -4.01 -13.16
N SER A 93 -3.80 -3.67 -12.07
CA SER A 93 -3.59 -4.27 -10.75
C SER A 93 -3.77 -5.78 -10.81
N PHE A 94 -4.83 -6.27 -11.47
CA PHE A 94 -5.05 -7.69 -11.69
C PHE A 94 -3.88 -8.35 -12.45
N MET A 95 -3.31 -7.67 -13.46
CA MET A 95 -2.14 -8.18 -14.16
C MET A 95 -0.91 -8.29 -13.25
N LEU A 96 -0.59 -7.23 -12.49
CA LEU A 96 0.55 -7.23 -11.56
C LEU A 96 0.41 -8.29 -10.47
N ASN A 97 -0.80 -8.49 -9.99
CA ASN A 97 -1.14 -9.52 -9.02
C ASN A 97 -0.75 -10.94 -9.49
N ARG A 98 -0.67 -11.18 -10.82
CA ARG A 98 -0.25 -12.46 -11.40
C ARG A 98 1.27 -12.64 -11.52
N LEU A 99 2.05 -11.60 -11.24
CA LEU A 99 3.52 -11.69 -11.23
C LEU A 99 4.06 -12.49 -10.04
N GLY A 100 3.31 -12.51 -8.93
CA GLY A 100 3.73 -13.20 -7.71
C GLY A 100 4.88 -12.49 -6.99
N CYS A 101 4.88 -11.16 -7.00
CA CYS A 101 5.89 -10.31 -6.35
C CYS A 101 5.20 -9.35 -5.38
N ALA A 102 5.53 -9.42 -4.09
CA ALA A 102 4.91 -8.55 -3.08
C ALA A 102 5.35 -7.07 -3.19
N HIS A 103 6.42 -6.81 -3.94
CA HIS A 103 7.06 -5.50 -4.06
C HIS A 103 6.71 -4.78 -5.36
N THR A 104 5.73 -5.28 -6.11
CA THR A 104 5.26 -4.68 -7.36
C THR A 104 3.82 -4.29 -7.21
N GLY A 105 3.53 -2.99 -7.34
CA GLY A 105 2.20 -2.44 -7.24
C GLY A 105 1.95 -1.36 -8.29
N ILE A 106 0.69 -1.02 -8.47
CA ILE A 106 0.26 0.15 -9.24
C ILE A 106 -0.63 0.99 -8.34
N TYR A 107 -0.49 2.30 -8.44
CA TYR A 107 -1.28 3.26 -7.70
C TYR A 107 -1.95 4.21 -8.68
N MET A 108 -3.09 4.77 -8.27
CA MET A 108 -3.64 5.91 -8.97
C MET A 108 -2.62 7.05 -8.99
N SER A 109 -2.57 7.80 -10.08
CA SER A 109 -1.78 9.04 -10.12
C SER A 109 -2.15 9.95 -8.94
N THR A 110 -1.18 10.69 -8.38
CA THR A 110 -1.42 11.64 -7.27
C THR A 110 -2.63 12.54 -7.56
N ALA A 111 -2.69 13.06 -8.77
CA ALA A 111 -3.83 13.73 -9.38
C ALA A 111 -5.20 13.04 -9.17
N ALA A 112 -5.31 11.77 -9.57
CA ALA A 112 -6.53 11.00 -9.45
C ALA A 112 -6.84 10.68 -7.98
N TYR A 113 -5.84 10.31 -7.20
CA TYR A 113 -5.97 9.99 -5.78
C TYR A 113 -6.43 11.20 -4.96
N ASP A 114 -5.79 12.36 -5.15
CA ASP A 114 -6.13 13.61 -4.46
C ASP A 114 -7.54 14.08 -4.80
N SER A 115 -8.02 13.78 -6.02
CA SER A 115 -9.39 14.12 -6.42
C SER A 115 -10.47 13.39 -5.60
N LEU A 116 -10.10 12.31 -4.90
CA LEU A 116 -10.98 11.53 -4.03
C LEU A 116 -11.06 12.06 -2.60
N GLN A 117 -10.15 12.95 -2.17
CA GLN A 117 -10.01 13.36 -0.77
C GLN A 117 -11.31 13.89 -0.15
N SER A 118 -12.09 14.64 -0.92
CA SER A 118 -13.35 15.27 -0.50
C SER A 118 -14.61 14.55 -0.99
N LYS A 119 -14.46 13.32 -1.51
CA LYS A 119 -15.57 12.57 -2.12
C LYS A 119 -16.13 11.53 -1.17
N ASP A 120 -17.41 11.66 -0.83
CA ASP A 120 -18.12 10.70 0.02
C ASP A 120 -18.49 9.43 -0.76
N TYR A 121 -17.50 8.57 -1.00
CA TYR A 121 -17.63 7.33 -1.79
C TYR A 121 -17.28 6.06 -1.00
N PHE A 122 -16.66 6.19 0.18
CA PHE A 122 -15.97 5.08 0.81
C PHE A 122 -16.83 4.38 1.85
N PHE A 123 -16.68 3.05 1.92
CA PHE A 123 -17.32 2.24 2.95
C PHE A 123 -16.78 2.62 4.34
N PRO A 124 -17.64 3.02 5.29
CA PRO A 124 -17.21 3.74 6.49
C PRO A 124 -17.00 2.82 7.70
N TYR A 125 -16.54 1.59 7.48
CA TYR A 125 -16.20 0.68 8.56
C TYR A 125 -14.88 0.01 8.25
N PRO A 126 -13.82 0.27 9.04
CA PRO A 126 -12.69 -0.63 9.12
C PRO A 126 -13.15 -2.04 9.47
N VAL A 127 -12.59 -3.02 8.79
CA VAL A 127 -12.96 -4.43 8.91
C VAL A 127 -11.73 -5.31 9.13
N SER A 128 -11.96 -6.56 9.50
CA SER A 128 -10.93 -7.59 9.55
C SER A 128 -11.45 -8.87 8.93
N TRP A 129 -10.58 -9.58 8.24
CA TRP A 129 -10.87 -10.89 7.69
C TRP A 129 -10.33 -11.96 8.64
N LEU A 130 -11.22 -12.71 9.28
CA LEU A 130 -10.86 -13.76 10.24
C LEU A 130 -11.79 -14.96 10.07
N ASP A 131 -11.22 -16.16 9.95
CA ASP A 131 -11.97 -17.41 9.79
C ASP A 131 -13.03 -17.34 8.68
N GLU A 132 -12.66 -16.78 7.53
CA GLU A 132 -13.54 -16.54 6.36
C GLU A 132 -14.72 -15.59 6.64
N LYS A 133 -14.61 -14.74 7.65
CA LYS A 133 -15.62 -13.75 8.03
C LYS A 133 -15.09 -12.35 7.92
N LEU A 134 -15.95 -11.45 7.42
CA LEU A 134 -15.70 -10.02 7.44
C LEU A 134 -16.29 -9.43 8.72
N LEU A 135 -15.43 -9.05 9.66
CA LEU A 135 -15.81 -8.55 10.98
C LEU A 135 -15.60 -7.05 11.06
N VAL A 136 -16.54 -6.31 11.67
CA VAL A 136 -16.37 -4.88 11.96
C VAL A 136 -15.28 -4.69 13.01
N ASN A 137 -14.27 -3.86 12.70
CA ASN A 137 -13.08 -3.64 13.52
C ASN A 137 -13.02 -2.22 14.11
N VAL A 138 -14.18 -1.60 14.35
CA VAL A 138 -14.30 -0.24 14.87
C VAL A 138 -15.42 -0.15 15.93
N LYS A 139 -15.21 0.68 16.95
CA LYS A 139 -16.13 0.89 18.08
C LYS A 139 -16.97 2.16 17.93
N GLY A 140 -18.16 2.17 18.51
CA GLY A 140 -18.98 3.39 18.65
C GLY A 140 -19.84 3.76 17.44
N TYR A 141 -19.96 2.86 16.47
CA TYR A 141 -20.76 3.06 15.26
C TYR A 141 -22.08 2.26 15.29
N LEU A 142 -22.95 2.53 14.31
CA LEU A 142 -24.27 1.89 14.19
C LEU A 142 -24.17 0.36 14.10
N ILE A 143 -23.27 -0.14 13.24
CA ILE A 143 -22.95 -1.56 13.19
C ILE A 143 -21.87 -1.80 14.26
N PRO A 144 -22.16 -2.64 15.27
CA PRO A 144 -21.25 -2.81 16.39
C PRO A 144 -19.99 -3.55 15.98
N GLU A 145 -18.91 -3.26 16.68
CA GLU A 145 -17.67 -4.04 16.65
C GLU A 145 -17.94 -5.55 16.76
N GLY A 146 -17.17 -6.34 16.00
CA GLY A 146 -17.29 -7.80 15.98
C GLY A 146 -18.52 -8.31 15.25
N ALA A 147 -19.40 -7.44 14.76
CA ALA A 147 -20.49 -7.85 13.87
C ALA A 147 -19.92 -8.48 12.60
N GLU A 148 -20.52 -9.60 12.20
CA GLU A 148 -20.17 -10.31 10.98
C GLU A 148 -20.99 -9.78 9.82
N ILE A 149 -20.35 -9.09 8.88
CA ILE A 149 -20.98 -8.60 7.65
C ILE A 149 -21.22 -9.80 6.73
N LYS A 150 -22.45 -9.94 6.24
CA LYS A 150 -22.87 -11.01 5.32
C LYS A 150 -22.98 -10.52 3.88
N THR A 151 -23.57 -9.34 3.69
CA THR A 151 -23.69 -8.73 2.36
C THR A 151 -23.56 -7.22 2.43
N ILE A 152 -23.02 -6.62 1.37
CA ILE A 152 -23.02 -5.18 1.14
C ILE A 152 -23.65 -4.92 -0.22
N ASN A 153 -24.68 -4.07 -0.28
CA ASN A 153 -25.45 -3.80 -1.51
C ASN A 153 -25.97 -5.09 -2.18
N GLY A 154 -26.37 -6.07 -1.36
CA GLY A 154 -26.86 -7.37 -1.80
C GLY A 154 -25.78 -8.36 -2.28
N ARG A 155 -24.51 -7.94 -2.36
CA ARG A 155 -23.39 -8.81 -2.75
C ARG A 155 -22.84 -9.58 -1.54
N PRO A 156 -22.66 -10.91 -1.61
CA PRO A 156 -22.01 -11.68 -0.56
C PRO A 156 -20.59 -11.18 -0.27
N VAL A 157 -20.20 -11.11 1.01
CA VAL A 157 -18.84 -10.67 1.38
C VAL A 157 -17.75 -11.57 0.82
N ALA A 158 -18.01 -12.88 0.65
CA ALA A 158 -17.04 -13.79 0.02
C ALA A 158 -16.72 -13.39 -1.43
N GLU A 159 -17.72 -12.96 -2.19
CA GLU A 159 -17.53 -12.46 -3.56
C GLU A 159 -16.81 -11.12 -3.57
N ILE A 160 -17.16 -10.23 -2.63
CA ILE A 160 -16.47 -8.95 -2.46
C ILE A 160 -15.00 -9.19 -2.17
N MET A 161 -14.66 -9.96 -1.15
CA MET A 161 -13.27 -10.22 -0.76
C MET A 161 -12.47 -10.94 -1.84
N ALA A 162 -13.10 -11.84 -2.60
CA ALA A 162 -12.44 -12.47 -3.74
C ALA A 162 -12.10 -11.47 -4.86
N ALA A 163 -12.97 -10.48 -5.10
CA ALA A 163 -12.70 -9.41 -6.06
C ALA A 163 -11.61 -8.46 -5.55
N LEU A 164 -11.67 -8.05 -4.28
CA LEU A 164 -10.70 -7.12 -3.69
C LEU A 164 -9.29 -7.72 -3.61
N ALA A 165 -9.18 -9.01 -3.29
CA ALA A 165 -7.89 -9.74 -3.23
C ALA A 165 -7.05 -9.66 -4.53
N THR A 166 -7.67 -9.26 -5.65
CA THR A 166 -6.98 -9.05 -6.93
C THR A 166 -6.13 -7.78 -6.98
N PHE A 167 -6.32 -6.84 -6.05
CA PHE A 167 -5.46 -5.66 -5.90
C PHE A 167 -4.17 -5.98 -5.11
N GLU A 168 -4.19 -7.01 -4.28
CA GLU A 168 -3.14 -7.30 -3.29
C GLU A 168 -2.02 -8.20 -3.84
N CYS A 169 -0.92 -7.60 -4.27
CA CYS A 169 0.23 -8.33 -4.79
C CYS A 169 0.98 -9.04 -3.65
N VAL A 170 1.21 -10.35 -3.81
CA VAL A 170 1.88 -11.20 -2.80
C VAL A 170 2.99 -12.02 -3.45
N GLU A 171 3.98 -12.40 -2.64
CA GLU A 171 5.14 -13.17 -3.08
C GLU A 171 4.76 -14.62 -3.39
N GLY A 172 5.20 -15.13 -4.53
CA GLY A 172 4.98 -16.52 -4.91
C GLY A 172 3.59 -16.82 -5.49
N LYS A 173 3.23 -18.11 -5.46
CA LYS A 173 1.98 -18.64 -6.05
C LYS A 173 0.85 -18.78 -5.03
N ASP A 174 1.20 -19.02 -3.78
CA ASP A 174 0.27 -19.16 -2.68
C ASP A 174 -0.24 -17.78 -2.24
N ARG A 175 -1.54 -17.68 -1.98
CA ARG A 175 -2.23 -16.39 -1.76
C ARG A 175 -3.10 -16.32 -0.50
N PRO A 176 -2.74 -16.97 0.62
CA PRO A 176 -3.62 -17.06 1.78
C PRO A 176 -3.88 -15.69 2.44
N ILE A 177 -2.95 -14.75 2.31
CA ILE A 177 -2.99 -13.45 3.00
C ILE A 177 -3.77 -12.36 2.23
N GLN A 178 -4.07 -12.55 0.94
CA GLN A 178 -4.62 -11.47 0.10
C GLN A 178 -5.94 -10.91 0.66
N GLN A 179 -6.79 -11.76 1.22
CA GLN A 179 -8.06 -11.31 1.82
C GLN A 179 -7.84 -10.53 3.12
N GLU A 180 -6.81 -10.87 3.90
CA GLU A 180 -6.46 -10.11 5.10
C GLU A 180 -5.92 -8.72 4.74
N LEU A 181 -5.06 -8.64 3.71
CA LEU A 181 -4.55 -7.37 3.18
C LEU A 181 -5.70 -6.51 2.62
N SER A 182 -6.58 -7.10 1.80
CA SER A 182 -7.75 -6.41 1.27
C SER A 182 -8.72 -5.95 2.36
N ALA A 183 -8.82 -6.67 3.48
CA ALA A 183 -9.63 -6.22 4.61
C ALA A 183 -9.02 -4.98 5.29
N ALA A 184 -7.69 -4.89 5.33
CA ALA A 184 -7.00 -3.70 5.84
C ALA A 184 -7.16 -2.48 4.91
N ASN A 185 -7.35 -2.68 3.60
CA ASN A 185 -7.57 -1.63 2.60
C ASN A 185 -9.03 -1.54 2.10
N PHE A 186 -9.98 -2.13 2.84
CA PHE A 186 -11.31 -2.48 2.34
C PHE A 186 -12.08 -1.29 1.75
N GLY A 187 -12.08 -0.14 2.43
CA GLY A 187 -12.84 1.02 1.98
C GLY A 187 -12.38 1.54 0.62
N LEU A 188 -11.06 1.64 0.43
CA LEU A 188 -10.43 2.10 -0.81
C LEU A 188 -10.59 1.09 -1.95
N GLU A 189 -10.35 -0.19 -1.67
CA GLU A 189 -10.46 -1.25 -2.67
C GLU A 189 -11.92 -1.51 -3.09
N TYR A 190 -12.86 -1.38 -2.16
CA TYR A 190 -14.29 -1.43 -2.48
C TYR A 190 -14.64 -0.30 -3.46
N PHE A 191 -14.15 0.92 -3.25
CA PHE A 191 -14.31 2.01 -4.21
C PHE A 191 -13.65 1.69 -5.55
N TYR A 192 -12.45 1.12 -5.57
CA TYR A 192 -11.81 0.71 -6.82
C TYR A 192 -12.68 -0.29 -7.58
N GLN A 193 -13.20 -1.31 -6.91
CA GLN A 193 -13.97 -2.36 -7.56
C GLN A 193 -15.38 -1.93 -7.98
N TYR A 194 -16.09 -1.13 -7.17
CA TYR A 194 -17.53 -0.87 -7.33
C TYR A 194 -17.90 0.59 -7.59
N GLY A 195 -16.95 1.51 -7.42
CA GLY A 195 -17.13 2.93 -7.71
C GLY A 195 -17.86 3.72 -6.63
N ASP A 196 -18.55 4.78 -7.06
CA ASP A 196 -18.99 5.89 -6.21
C ASP A 196 -20.37 5.67 -5.56
N GLU A 197 -20.52 4.56 -4.83
CA GLU A 197 -21.74 4.20 -4.10
C GLU A 197 -22.18 5.32 -3.14
N LYS A 198 -23.48 5.66 -3.16
CA LYS A 198 -24.04 6.76 -2.36
C LYS A 198 -24.60 6.32 -1.02
N ALA A 199 -24.78 5.03 -0.83
CA ALA A 199 -25.19 4.40 0.41
C ALA A 199 -24.84 2.90 0.37
N PHE A 200 -24.64 2.32 1.54
CA PHE A 200 -24.35 0.91 1.70
C PHE A 200 -25.47 0.21 2.45
N SER A 201 -26.19 -0.68 1.78
CA SER A 201 -27.12 -1.59 2.46
C SER A 201 -26.34 -2.78 3.01
N VAL A 202 -26.16 -2.81 4.33
CA VAL A 202 -25.32 -3.78 5.01
C VAL A 202 -26.19 -4.77 5.77
N VAL A 203 -26.12 -6.05 5.42
CA VAL A 203 -26.72 -7.14 6.19
C VAL A 203 -25.63 -7.76 7.04
N TYR A 204 -25.83 -7.85 8.34
CA TYR A 204 -24.85 -8.36 9.29
C TYR A 204 -25.51 -9.20 10.40
N VAL A 205 -24.69 -9.95 11.12
CA VAL A 205 -25.06 -10.64 12.35
C VAL A 205 -24.31 -9.95 13.49
N ASP A 206 -25.04 -9.41 14.46
CA ASP A 206 -24.40 -8.74 15.60
C ASP A 206 -23.80 -9.76 16.60
N THR A 207 -23.11 -9.25 17.62
CA THR A 207 -22.46 -10.07 18.65
C THR A 207 -23.43 -10.89 19.52
N THR A 208 -24.73 -10.63 19.42
CA THR A 208 -25.79 -11.43 20.09
C THR A 208 -26.34 -12.54 19.18
N GLY A 209 -25.88 -12.62 17.93
CA GLY A 209 -26.34 -13.59 16.93
C GLY A 209 -27.58 -13.12 16.16
N VAL A 210 -28.03 -11.88 16.34
CA VAL A 210 -29.21 -11.34 15.66
C VAL A 210 -28.83 -10.81 14.28
N ARG A 211 -29.53 -11.29 13.25
CA ARG A 211 -29.38 -10.78 11.88
C ARG A 211 -30.10 -9.44 11.74
N LYS A 212 -29.38 -8.44 11.24
CA LYS A 212 -29.86 -7.06 11.04
C LYS A 212 -29.52 -6.58 9.63
N GLN A 213 -30.18 -5.50 9.23
CA GLN A 213 -29.88 -4.79 8.00
C GLN A 213 -29.98 -3.29 8.27
N ASP A 214 -28.92 -2.56 7.97
CA ASP A 214 -28.85 -1.11 8.12
C ASP A 214 -28.41 -0.46 6.81
N LEU A 215 -28.83 0.79 6.62
CA LEU A 215 -28.34 1.65 5.54
C LEU A 215 -27.31 2.60 6.12
N VAL A 216 -26.12 2.60 5.52
CA VAL A 216 -24.97 3.35 6.00
C VAL A 216 -24.55 4.37 4.95
N SER A 217 -24.32 5.61 5.37
CA SER A 217 -23.80 6.68 4.51
C SER A 217 -22.31 6.51 4.24
N PRO A 218 -21.82 6.77 3.01
CA PRO A 218 -20.39 6.77 2.73
C PRO A 218 -19.66 7.89 3.49
N VAL A 219 -18.35 7.71 3.65
CA VAL A 219 -17.43 8.75 4.15
C VAL A 219 -16.47 9.18 3.05
N ASN A 220 -15.80 10.32 3.23
CA ASN A 220 -14.70 10.73 2.38
C ASN A 220 -13.39 10.01 2.74
N LEU A 221 -12.40 10.12 1.85
CA LEU A 221 -11.12 9.43 2.00
C LEU A 221 -10.34 9.90 3.24
N THR A 222 -10.40 11.19 3.58
CA THR A 222 -9.75 11.71 4.79
C THR A 222 -10.31 11.06 6.04
N GLU A 223 -11.64 10.90 6.12
CA GLU A 223 -12.30 10.23 7.24
C GLU A 223 -12.00 8.73 7.27
N LEU A 224 -12.02 8.05 6.11
CA LEU A 224 -11.61 6.64 6.01
C LEU A 224 -10.20 6.44 6.59
N GLN A 225 -9.23 7.25 6.15
CA GLN A 225 -7.84 7.18 6.61
C GLN A 225 -7.73 7.45 8.11
N ARG A 226 -8.52 8.37 8.65
CA ARG A 226 -8.59 8.64 10.08
C ARG A 226 -9.09 7.41 10.84
N MET A 227 -10.18 6.79 10.39
CA MET A 227 -10.73 5.59 11.01
C MET A 227 -9.74 4.42 10.98
N GLU A 228 -9.06 4.20 9.86
CA GLU A 228 -8.05 3.14 9.67
C GLU A 228 -6.79 3.35 10.51
N LYS A 229 -6.44 4.60 10.84
CA LYS A 229 -5.26 4.91 11.67
C LYS A 229 -5.59 4.97 13.16
N GLU A 230 -6.76 5.46 13.50
CA GLU A 230 -7.08 5.87 14.86
C GLU A 230 -8.07 4.90 15.52
N GLU A 231 -9.06 4.37 14.82
CA GLU A 231 -10.22 3.77 15.50
C GLU A 231 -10.24 2.24 15.50
N LEU A 232 -9.16 1.62 14.99
CA LEU A 232 -9.01 0.17 14.96
C LEU A 232 -8.98 -0.42 16.38
N TYR A 233 -9.75 -1.49 16.59
CA TYR A 233 -9.81 -2.14 17.89
C TYR A 233 -8.50 -2.86 18.29
N TYR A 234 -7.80 -3.47 17.34
CA TYR A 234 -6.58 -4.26 17.59
C TYR A 234 -5.26 -3.54 17.25
N TYR A 235 -5.29 -2.26 16.87
CA TYR A 235 -4.06 -1.54 16.56
C TYR A 235 -3.42 -1.00 17.83
N ASP A 236 -2.28 -1.57 18.20
CA ASP A 236 -1.47 -1.10 19.31
C ASP A 236 -0.78 0.19 18.90
N ARG A 237 -1.28 1.33 19.40
CA ARG A 237 -0.80 2.68 19.06
C ARG A 237 0.53 3.02 19.75
N THR A 238 1.34 2.04 20.13
CA THR A 238 2.64 2.34 20.74
C THR A 238 3.52 3.05 19.70
N GLU A 239 4.02 4.23 20.07
CA GLU A 239 5.04 4.93 19.26
C GLU A 239 6.31 4.08 19.13
N ILE A 240 6.52 3.17 20.08
CA ILE A 240 7.60 2.21 20.10
C ILE A 240 7.08 0.88 19.53
N PRO A 241 7.60 0.41 18.39
CA PRO A 241 7.09 -0.77 17.69
C PRO A 241 7.69 -2.08 18.25
N TYR A 242 8.08 -2.09 19.52
CA TYR A 242 8.64 -3.25 20.18
C TYR A 242 8.39 -3.23 21.69
N ASP A 243 8.18 -4.40 22.28
CA ASP A 243 7.97 -4.59 23.71
C ASP A 243 8.44 -5.98 24.16
N LEU A 244 8.81 -6.10 25.44
CA LEU A 244 9.12 -7.37 26.09
C LEU A 244 8.32 -7.52 27.37
N SER A 245 7.39 -8.48 27.36
CA SER A 245 6.52 -8.80 28.48
C SER A 245 6.86 -10.15 29.10
N PHE A 246 6.68 -10.29 30.42
CA PHE A 246 7.05 -11.47 31.20
C PHE A 246 5.83 -12.10 31.87
N TYR A 247 5.70 -13.42 31.77
CA TYR A 247 4.61 -14.21 32.34
C TYR A 247 5.18 -15.32 33.22
N GLU A 248 5.43 -14.99 34.49
CA GLU A 248 6.15 -15.85 35.45
C GLU A 248 5.46 -17.19 35.67
N ASP A 249 4.14 -17.17 35.90
CA ASP A 249 3.34 -18.39 36.13
C ASP A 249 3.38 -19.37 34.93
N ALA A 250 3.66 -18.86 33.73
CA ALA A 250 3.75 -19.64 32.50
C ALA A 250 5.19 -19.97 32.09
N GLY A 251 6.20 -19.46 32.80
CA GLY A 251 7.61 -19.62 32.39
C GLY A 251 7.93 -18.96 31.04
N LEU A 252 7.19 -17.91 30.67
CA LEU A 252 7.14 -17.37 29.32
C LEU A 252 7.59 -15.89 29.28
N ALA A 253 8.30 -15.52 28.22
CA ALA A 253 8.44 -14.14 27.77
C ALA A 253 7.82 -13.96 26.38
N VAL A 254 7.19 -12.81 26.15
CA VAL A 254 6.64 -12.42 24.84
C VAL A 254 7.36 -11.18 24.37
N MET A 255 8.09 -11.30 23.26
CA MET A 255 8.71 -10.19 22.55
C MET A 255 7.83 -9.81 21.37
N LYS A 256 7.22 -8.65 21.41
CA LYS A 256 6.46 -8.10 20.29
C LYS A 256 7.38 -7.21 19.47
N VAL A 257 7.40 -7.38 18.15
CA VAL A 257 8.09 -6.48 17.22
C VAL A 257 7.15 -6.22 16.04
N SER A 258 6.52 -5.04 16.01
CA SER A 258 5.51 -4.65 15.01
C SER A 258 6.08 -3.92 13.80
N SER A 259 7.39 -3.64 13.77
CA SER A 259 8.06 -3.05 12.60
C SER A 259 9.57 -3.30 12.64
N PHE A 260 10.19 -3.40 11.47
CA PHE A 260 11.64 -3.25 11.27
C PHE A 260 11.98 -1.97 10.50
N ALA A 261 11.00 -1.09 10.25
CA ALA A 261 11.18 0.13 9.47
C ALA A 261 11.60 1.29 10.37
N PHE A 262 12.87 1.30 10.78
CA PHE A 262 13.48 2.37 11.57
C PHE A 262 14.17 3.37 10.63
N ASN A 263 13.65 4.60 10.57
CA ASN A 263 13.99 5.55 9.50
C ASN A 263 15.09 6.56 9.86
N ASP A 264 15.54 6.55 11.12
CA ASP A 264 16.60 7.43 11.60
C ASP A 264 17.48 6.69 12.63
N GLY A 265 18.68 7.22 12.85
CA GLY A 265 19.66 6.57 13.73
C GLY A 265 19.20 6.45 15.18
N GLN A 266 18.30 7.32 15.68
CA GLN A 266 17.80 7.19 17.04
C GLN A 266 16.87 5.98 17.19
N GLN A 267 16.02 5.74 16.19
CA GLN A 267 15.14 4.58 16.15
C GLN A 267 15.94 3.27 16.04
N GLN A 268 16.98 3.28 15.20
CA GLN A 268 17.90 2.15 15.03
C GLN A 268 18.65 1.85 16.34
N ASP A 269 19.32 2.86 16.93
CA ASP A 269 19.98 2.73 18.23
C ASP A 269 19.00 2.26 19.33
N GLY A 270 17.75 2.73 19.30
CA GLY A 270 16.71 2.31 20.21
C GLY A 270 16.40 0.81 20.10
N PHE A 271 16.27 0.31 18.86
CA PHE A 271 16.01 -1.10 18.60
C PHE A 271 17.23 -1.99 18.94
N ASP A 272 18.44 -1.52 18.67
CA ASP A 272 19.70 -2.16 19.08
C ASP A 272 19.74 -2.37 20.60
N HIS A 273 19.51 -1.29 21.35
CA HIS A 273 19.47 -1.35 22.81
C HIS A 273 18.32 -2.22 23.30
N PHE A 274 17.14 -2.16 22.67
CA PHE A 274 16.03 -3.04 23.02
C PHE A 274 16.41 -4.52 22.87
N CYS A 275 17.00 -4.92 21.75
CA CYS A 275 17.43 -6.30 21.54
C CYS A 275 18.48 -6.70 22.58
N MET A 276 19.53 -5.91 22.76
CA MET A 276 20.59 -6.19 23.74
C MET A 276 20.03 -6.38 25.15
N ASN A 277 19.27 -5.39 25.64
CA ASN A 277 18.70 -5.39 26.99
C ASN A 277 17.70 -6.52 27.18
N SER A 278 16.87 -6.80 26.16
CA SER A 278 15.89 -7.88 26.20
C SER A 278 16.56 -9.23 26.44
N PHE A 279 17.60 -9.54 25.66
CA PHE A 279 18.30 -10.82 25.80
C PHE A 279 19.17 -10.89 27.07
N GLU A 280 19.65 -9.76 27.61
CA GLU A 280 20.25 -9.72 28.95
C GLU A 280 19.23 -10.05 30.05
N LEU A 281 18.03 -9.45 29.99
CA LEU A 281 16.96 -9.71 30.94
C LEU A 281 16.48 -11.17 30.88
N LEU A 282 16.37 -11.75 29.68
CA LEU A 282 16.03 -13.16 29.49
C LEU A 282 17.07 -14.07 30.16
N ARG A 283 18.37 -13.82 29.98
CA ARG A 283 19.45 -14.58 30.64
C ARG A 283 19.43 -14.46 32.16
N ALA A 284 19.03 -13.31 32.69
CA ALA A 284 18.96 -13.06 34.13
C ALA A 284 17.75 -13.72 34.82
N LYS A 285 16.80 -14.27 34.06
CA LYS A 285 15.54 -14.84 34.57
C LYS A 285 15.45 -16.35 34.25
N PRO A 286 16.08 -17.22 35.05
CA PRO A 286 16.20 -18.65 34.74
C PRO A 286 14.87 -19.43 34.77
N TRP A 287 13.80 -18.83 35.29
CA TRP A 287 12.45 -19.42 35.25
C TRP A 287 11.82 -19.33 33.84
N ILE A 288 12.34 -18.47 32.96
CA ILE A 288 11.88 -18.37 31.57
C ILE A 288 12.44 -19.55 30.80
N ASN A 289 11.54 -20.41 30.29
CA ASN A 289 11.88 -21.56 29.46
C ASN A 289 11.37 -21.41 28.02
N THR A 290 10.51 -20.42 27.77
CA THR A 290 9.92 -20.17 26.45
C THR A 290 9.99 -18.68 26.11
N LEU A 291 10.47 -18.35 24.91
CA LEU A 291 10.35 -17.03 24.30
C LEU A 291 9.38 -17.14 23.11
N VAL A 292 8.30 -16.36 23.15
CA VAL A 292 7.39 -16.17 22.01
C VAL A 292 7.74 -14.84 21.35
N ILE A 293 7.96 -14.85 20.04
CA ILE A 293 8.18 -13.65 19.25
C ILE A 293 6.93 -13.39 18.42
N ASP A 294 6.26 -12.26 18.68
CA ASP A 294 5.05 -11.87 17.97
C ASP A 294 5.39 -10.86 16.87
N LEU A 295 5.30 -11.34 15.62
CA LEU A 295 5.51 -10.57 14.40
C LEU A 295 4.21 -10.35 13.60
N ARG A 296 3.04 -10.67 14.16
CA ARG A 296 1.77 -10.68 13.39
C ARG A 296 1.41 -9.33 12.79
N GLN A 297 1.84 -8.23 13.42
CA GLN A 297 1.61 -6.87 12.93
C GLN A 297 2.83 -6.29 12.19
N ASN A 298 3.89 -7.09 11.99
CA ASN A 298 5.12 -6.64 11.37
C ASN A 298 5.03 -6.68 9.84
N LYS A 299 5.04 -5.50 9.22
CA LYS A 299 5.00 -5.35 7.75
C LYS A 299 6.39 -5.38 7.09
N GLY A 300 7.44 -5.69 7.86
CA GLY A 300 8.82 -5.66 7.41
C GLY A 300 9.51 -4.35 7.74
N GLY A 301 10.47 -3.97 6.90
CA GLY A 301 11.38 -2.85 7.11
C GLY A 301 12.74 -3.14 6.52
N THR A 302 13.80 -2.70 7.18
CA THR A 302 15.16 -2.94 6.72
C THR A 302 15.63 -4.34 7.15
N LEU A 303 16.39 -4.98 6.26
CA LEU A 303 16.85 -6.34 6.47
C LEU A 303 17.92 -6.43 7.58
N ASP A 304 18.70 -5.35 7.77
CA ASP A 304 19.69 -5.23 8.84
C ASP A 304 19.05 -5.41 10.23
N GLU A 305 17.88 -4.82 10.46
CA GLU A 305 17.18 -4.84 11.76
C GLU A 305 16.56 -6.23 12.02
N ALA A 306 16.01 -6.84 10.98
CA ALA A 306 15.56 -8.23 11.07
C ALA A 306 16.73 -9.18 11.36
N CYS A 307 17.88 -8.98 10.70
CA CYS A 307 19.10 -9.76 10.91
C CYS A 307 19.69 -9.53 12.31
N LEU A 308 19.62 -8.32 12.84
CA LEU A 308 20.05 -7.99 14.19
C LEU A 308 19.27 -8.81 15.21
N LEU A 309 17.93 -8.78 15.18
CA LEU A 309 17.12 -9.60 16.08
C LEU A 309 17.43 -11.10 15.90
N PHE A 310 17.53 -11.55 14.65
CA PHE A 310 17.86 -12.94 14.36
C PHE A 310 19.23 -13.36 14.91
N SER A 311 20.20 -12.45 14.99
CA SER A 311 21.54 -12.74 15.52
C SER A 311 21.53 -13.17 17.00
N TYR A 312 20.55 -12.69 17.79
CA TYR A 312 20.37 -13.12 19.18
C TYR A 312 19.73 -14.51 19.31
N LEU A 313 19.10 -15.00 18.24
CA LEU A 313 18.42 -16.30 18.18
C LEU A 313 19.27 -17.37 17.51
N ALA A 314 20.16 -16.94 16.61
CA ALA A 314 21.01 -17.82 15.83
C ALA A 314 21.96 -18.64 16.72
N LYS A 315 22.04 -19.95 16.47
CA LYS A 315 22.95 -20.87 17.18
C LYS A 315 24.32 -20.98 16.52
N GLU A 316 24.41 -20.58 15.26
CA GLU A 316 25.60 -20.66 14.42
C GLU A 316 25.67 -19.40 13.53
N PRO A 317 26.85 -19.03 12.99
CA PRO A 317 26.95 -17.96 12.02
C PRO A 317 26.03 -18.20 10.81
N PHE A 318 25.31 -17.15 10.39
CA PHE A 318 24.41 -17.20 9.24
C PHE A 318 24.85 -16.25 8.13
N LYS A 319 24.36 -16.50 6.92
CA LYS A 319 24.51 -15.61 5.77
C LYS A 319 23.12 -15.19 5.32
N GLU A 320 22.91 -13.90 5.25
CA GLU A 320 21.66 -13.28 4.82
C GLU A 320 21.36 -13.59 3.34
N VAL A 321 22.31 -13.29 2.46
CA VAL A 321 22.16 -13.49 1.02
C VAL A 321 23.25 -14.42 0.50
N LYS A 322 22.86 -15.46 -0.22
CA LYS A 322 23.81 -16.36 -0.91
C LYS A 322 24.34 -15.74 -2.21
N GLU A 323 23.44 -15.11 -2.97
CA GLU A 323 23.73 -14.47 -4.25
C GLU A 323 22.68 -13.40 -4.53
N SER A 324 23.11 -12.29 -5.12
CA SER A 324 22.25 -11.21 -5.60
C SER A 324 22.77 -10.72 -6.95
N TYR A 325 21.88 -10.45 -7.90
CA TYR A 325 22.23 -9.91 -9.20
C TYR A 325 21.21 -8.87 -9.64
N THR A 326 21.60 -8.04 -10.61
CA THR A 326 20.68 -7.12 -11.31
C THR A 326 20.50 -7.60 -12.75
N ARG A 327 19.29 -7.45 -13.29
CA ARG A 327 18.99 -7.77 -14.70
C ARG A 327 19.54 -6.71 -15.67
N PHE A 328 19.74 -5.49 -15.19
CA PHE A 328 20.19 -4.36 -16.01
C PHE A 328 21.20 -3.48 -15.26
N ARG A 329 22.10 -2.86 -16.01
CA ARG A 329 23.07 -1.88 -15.47
C ARG A 329 22.56 -0.45 -15.48
N GLN A 330 21.62 -0.15 -16.38
CA GLN A 330 20.95 1.14 -16.51
C GLN A 330 19.45 0.88 -16.43
N ILE A 331 18.74 1.71 -15.66
CA ILE A 331 17.31 1.56 -15.45
C ILE A 331 16.59 1.77 -16.80
N PRO A 332 15.88 0.75 -17.34
CA PRO A 332 15.07 0.93 -18.52
C PRO A 332 13.95 1.96 -18.26
N PHE A 333 13.56 2.73 -19.27
CA PHE A 333 12.47 3.71 -19.15
C PHE A 333 12.71 4.77 -18.06
N SER A 334 13.97 5.17 -17.83
CA SER A 334 14.36 6.14 -16.79
C SER A 334 13.65 7.50 -16.90
N GLU A 335 13.17 7.86 -18.09
CA GLU A 335 12.38 9.07 -18.35
C GLU A 335 10.99 9.07 -17.70
N TYR A 336 10.54 7.93 -17.18
CA TYR A 336 9.26 7.77 -16.46
C TYR A 336 9.43 7.63 -14.94
N LEU A 337 10.65 7.70 -14.42
CA LEU A 337 10.87 7.73 -12.97
C LEU A 337 10.31 9.03 -12.40
N SER A 338 9.59 8.95 -11.29
CA SER A 338 9.24 10.12 -10.48
C SER A 338 10.51 10.70 -9.87
N GLU A 339 10.64 12.03 -9.86
CA GLU A 339 11.73 12.75 -9.19
C GLU A 339 11.79 12.47 -7.68
#